data_AF-A0A915E2Y6-F1
#
_entry.id   AF-A0A915E2Y6-F1
#
_cell.length_a   1.000
_cell.length_b   1.000
_cell.length_c   1.000
_cell.angle_alpha   90.00
_cell.angle_beta   90.00
_cell.angle_gamma   90.00
#
_symmetry.space_group_name_H-M   'P 1'
#
loop_
_entity.id
_entity.type
_entity.pdbx_description
1 polymer ?
#
loop_
_entity_poly.entity_id
_entity_poly.type
_entity_poly.pdbx_seq_one_letter_code
_entity_poly.pdbx_strand_id
1 'polypeptide(L)'
;MSNIGHEELEVESIVESQGSNSSRKRKAYSIEKKLEAIDYAKKFKSKKAASDKFGISRSTVQDWVKQEEELRVMSKNSKRLAGAGRHLTFAELDVELANWVREQKAGKKKVSRRILKQQAVKIFVQDDEICGITNATDGSEDDQIHCFQRDGSVPTGRVKLQRARNDKELAELLEEIDLEEEQGMFDDDSDVSLDS
;
A
#
# COMPACT_ATOMS: atom_id res chain seq x y z
N MET A 1 -37.25 34.11 -68.16
CA MET A 1 -36.33 34.29 -67.02
C MET A 1 -37.18 34.09 -65.76
N SER A 2 -37.65 32.86 -65.54
CA SER A 2 -36.99 31.82 -64.73
C SER A 2 -37.23 32.03 -63.23
N ASN A 3 -38.35 31.44 -62.79
CA ASN A 3 -38.75 31.01 -61.45
C ASN A 3 -37.84 31.39 -60.27
N ILE A 4 -38.37 32.23 -59.38
CA ILE A 4 -38.01 32.21 -57.96
C ILE A 4 -38.91 31.16 -57.32
N GLY A 5 -38.40 29.93 -57.28
CA GLY A 5 -39.02 28.81 -56.60
C GLY A 5 -38.92 29.01 -55.10
N HIS A 6 -40.09 29.10 -54.47
CA HIS A 6 -40.30 28.93 -53.04
C HIS A 6 -40.10 27.44 -52.76
N GLU A 7 -38.92 27.05 -52.26
CA GLU A 7 -38.65 25.67 -51.84
C GLU A 7 -38.87 25.58 -50.32
N GLU A 8 -40.02 25.00 -50.01
CA GLU A 8 -40.48 24.57 -48.70
C GLU A 8 -39.76 23.24 -48.34
N LEU A 9 -39.79 22.87 -47.04
CA LEU A 9 -39.42 21.56 -46.45
C LEU A 9 -37.93 21.42 -46.04
N GLU A 10 -37.56 20.95 -44.84
CA GLU A 10 -38.28 20.17 -43.83
C GLU A 10 -37.60 20.36 -42.46
N VAL A 11 -38.38 20.79 -41.47
CA VAL A 11 -38.00 20.76 -40.05
C VAL A 11 -38.39 19.40 -39.47
N GLU A 12 -37.51 18.40 -39.59
CA GLU A 12 -37.72 17.11 -38.94
C GLU A 12 -36.96 17.01 -37.61
N SER A 13 -37.77 17.15 -36.56
CA SER A 13 -37.78 16.47 -35.27
C SER A 13 -36.48 16.24 -34.48
N ILE A 14 -36.51 16.83 -33.27
CA ILE A 14 -35.76 16.48 -32.08
C ILE A 14 -36.06 15.04 -31.62
N VAL A 15 -35.07 14.44 -30.95
CA VAL A 15 -35.03 13.24 -30.08
C VAL A 15 -35.04 11.84 -30.71
N GLU A 16 -33.86 11.23 -30.74
CA GLU A 16 -33.70 9.87 -30.23
C GLU A 16 -32.53 9.79 -29.23
N SER A 17 -32.88 9.99 -27.96
CA SER A 17 -32.10 9.64 -26.80
C SER A 17 -31.98 8.12 -26.70
N GLN A 18 -30.99 7.55 -27.38
CA GLN A 18 -30.57 6.16 -27.14
C GLN A 18 -29.61 6.14 -25.95
N GLY A 19 -30.21 5.94 -24.77
CA GLY A 19 -29.48 5.49 -23.59
C GLY A 19 -28.94 4.08 -23.82
N SER A 20 -27.62 3.94 -23.86
CA SER A 20 -26.97 2.70 -23.41
C SER A 20 -25.90 3.10 -22.40
N ASN A 21 -26.21 3.02 -21.11
CA ASN A 21 -25.23 3.11 -20.05
C ASN A 21 -24.41 1.81 -19.98
N SER A 22 -23.83 1.40 -21.12
CA SER A 22 -22.66 0.54 -21.12
C SER A 22 -21.52 1.42 -20.61
N SER A 23 -20.92 1.08 -19.46
CA SER A 23 -19.75 1.79 -18.94
C SER A 23 -18.75 2.02 -20.09
N ARG A 24 -18.61 3.26 -20.57
CA ARG A 24 -17.80 3.55 -21.76
C ARG A 24 -16.38 3.04 -21.48
N LYS A 25 -15.97 2.01 -22.22
CA LYS A 25 -14.63 1.46 -22.11
C LYS A 25 -13.63 2.59 -22.36
N ARG A 26 -12.65 2.75 -21.47
CA ARG A 26 -11.63 3.80 -21.61
C ARG A 26 -10.86 3.56 -22.91
N LYS A 27 -10.76 4.59 -23.76
CA LYS A 27 -9.98 4.54 -24.99
C LYS A 27 -8.50 4.70 -24.67
N ALA A 28 -7.66 3.82 -25.20
CA ALA A 28 -6.21 3.98 -25.18
C ALA A 28 -5.74 4.59 -26.51
N TYR A 29 -4.74 5.46 -26.45
CA TYR A 29 -4.18 6.15 -27.61
C TYR A 29 -2.67 5.98 -27.65
N SER A 30 -2.11 5.69 -28.83
CA SER A 30 -0.66 5.66 -29.05
C SER A 30 -0.06 7.05 -28.88
N ILE A 31 1.22 7.12 -28.52
CA ILE A 31 1.95 8.40 -28.39
C ILE A 31 1.90 9.18 -29.70
N GLU A 32 2.10 8.51 -30.83
CA GLU A 32 2.05 9.12 -32.17
C GLU A 32 0.71 9.83 -32.42
N LYS A 33 -0.41 9.16 -32.11
CA LYS A 33 -1.74 9.75 -32.24
C LYS A 33 -1.98 10.93 -31.29
N LYS A 34 -1.41 10.90 -30.08
CA LYS A 34 -1.48 12.03 -29.15
C LYS A 34 -0.71 13.24 -29.69
N LEU A 35 0.50 13.03 -30.20
CA LEU A 35 1.34 14.08 -30.76
C LEU A 35 0.72 14.69 -32.03
N GLU A 36 0.18 13.86 -32.92
CA GLU A 36 -0.52 14.35 -34.13
C GLU A 36 -1.72 15.24 -33.77
N ALA A 37 -2.49 14.86 -32.75
CA ALA A 37 -3.60 15.67 -32.26
C ALA A 37 -3.13 17.00 -31.63
N ILE A 38 -2.01 17.00 -30.92
CA ILE A 38 -1.40 18.21 -30.35
C ILE A 38 -0.92 19.15 -31.46
N ASP A 39 -0.15 18.63 -32.42
CA ASP A 39 0.41 19.42 -33.51
C ASP A 39 -0.71 20.03 -34.36
N TYR A 40 -1.78 19.28 -34.62
CA TYR A 40 -2.98 19.81 -35.30
C TYR A 40 -3.67 20.91 -34.47
N ALA A 41 -3.86 20.69 -33.17
CA ALA A 41 -4.47 21.69 -32.28
C ALA A 41 -3.66 23.00 -32.24
N LYS A 42 -2.32 22.90 -32.23
CA LYS A 42 -1.42 24.06 -32.27
C LYS A 42 -1.43 24.75 -33.63
N LYS A 43 -1.36 24.00 -34.71
CA LYS A 43 -1.37 24.51 -36.09
C LYS A 43 -2.61 25.37 -36.37
N PHE A 44 -3.78 24.90 -35.94
CA PHE A 44 -5.05 25.62 -36.14
C PHE A 44 -5.49 26.47 -34.95
N LYS A 45 -4.65 26.56 -33.90
CA LYS A 45 -4.97 27.21 -32.61
C LYS A 45 -6.34 26.82 -32.05
N SER A 46 -6.80 25.60 -32.34
CA SER A 46 -8.15 25.12 -32.02
C SER A 46 -8.14 23.68 -31.56
N LYS A 47 -8.43 23.48 -30.27
CA LYS A 47 -8.60 22.16 -29.64
C LYS A 47 -9.88 21.47 -30.15
N LYS A 48 -10.89 22.24 -30.57
CA LYS A 48 -12.13 21.72 -31.14
C LYS A 48 -11.89 21.13 -32.53
N ALA A 49 -11.09 21.80 -33.36
CA ALA A 49 -10.74 21.28 -34.68
C ALA A 49 -9.99 19.93 -34.60
N ALA A 50 -9.07 19.79 -33.63
CA ALA A 50 -8.42 18.52 -33.36
C ALA A 50 -9.38 17.46 -32.80
N SER A 51 -10.28 17.85 -31.90
CA SER A 51 -11.31 16.97 -31.36
C SER A 51 -12.16 16.34 -32.47
N ASP A 52 -12.62 17.16 -33.41
CA ASP A 52 -13.47 16.74 -34.53
C ASP A 52 -12.71 15.86 -35.52
N LYS A 53 -11.48 16.25 -35.87
CA LYS A 53 -10.66 15.49 -36.83
C LYS A 53 -10.28 14.09 -36.33
N PHE A 54 -9.94 13.96 -35.04
CA PHE A 54 -9.42 12.70 -34.50
C PHE A 54 -10.47 11.87 -33.75
N GLY A 55 -11.69 12.39 -33.57
CA GLY A 55 -12.75 11.73 -32.78
C GLY A 55 -12.39 11.58 -31.30
N ILE A 56 -11.66 12.57 -30.77
CA ILE A 56 -11.13 12.60 -29.39
C ILE A 56 -11.85 13.71 -28.66
N SER A 57 -12.18 13.53 -27.37
CA SER A 57 -12.86 14.59 -26.63
C SER A 57 -11.97 15.83 -26.51
N ARG A 58 -12.56 17.03 -26.60
CA ARG A 58 -11.84 18.30 -26.41
C ARG A 58 -11.05 18.32 -25.09
N SER A 59 -11.61 17.77 -24.01
CA SER A 59 -10.93 17.68 -22.71
C SER A 59 -9.65 16.86 -22.81
N THR A 60 -9.72 15.70 -23.47
CA THR A 60 -8.55 14.84 -23.68
C THR A 60 -7.47 15.53 -24.50
N VAL A 61 -7.85 16.24 -25.57
CA VAL A 61 -6.89 17.04 -26.37
C VAL A 61 -6.27 18.15 -25.51
N GLN A 62 -7.07 18.80 -24.66
CA GLN A 62 -6.58 19.83 -23.75
C GLN A 62 -5.56 19.27 -22.75
N ASP A 63 -5.80 18.10 -22.16
CA ASP A 63 -4.88 17.48 -21.21
C ASP A 63 -3.56 17.09 -21.88
N TRP A 64 -3.62 16.56 -23.11
CA TRP A 64 -2.40 16.24 -23.87
C TRP A 64 -1.60 17.46 -24.25
N VAL A 65 -2.25 18.59 -24.57
CA VAL A 65 -1.53 19.86 -24.81
C VAL A 65 -0.82 20.34 -23.55
N LYS A 66 -1.38 20.12 -22.34
CA LYS A 66 -0.68 20.42 -21.08
C LYS A 66 0.51 19.50 -20.85
N GLN A 67 0.38 18.23 -21.23
CA GLN A 67 1.39 17.19 -21.04
C GLN A 67 2.34 17.03 -22.24
N GLU A 68 2.39 18.00 -23.14
CA GLU A 68 3.08 17.86 -24.44
C GLU A 68 4.58 17.58 -24.28
N GLU A 69 5.24 18.31 -23.39
CA GLU A 69 6.69 18.15 -23.17
C GLU A 69 7.02 16.72 -22.74
N GLU A 70 6.28 16.19 -21.76
CA GLU A 70 6.42 14.80 -21.31
C GLU A 70 6.10 13.81 -22.44
N LEU A 71 5.06 14.08 -23.24
CA LEU A 71 4.66 13.22 -24.37
C LEU A 71 5.70 13.20 -25.49
N ARG A 72 6.48 14.28 -25.68
CA ARG A 72 7.57 14.35 -26.66
C ARG A 72 8.82 13.61 -26.21
N VAL A 73 9.12 13.63 -24.91
CA VAL A 73 10.28 12.92 -24.33
C VAL A 73 10.00 11.42 -24.15
N MET A 74 8.73 11.03 -24.01
CA MET A 74 8.34 9.65 -23.76
C MET A 74 8.66 8.71 -24.94
N SER A 75 9.26 7.55 -24.63
CA SER A 75 9.51 6.49 -25.62
C SER A 75 8.21 5.94 -26.21
N LYS A 76 8.20 5.66 -27.51
CA LYS A 76 7.06 5.10 -28.28
C LYS A 76 6.45 3.83 -27.67
N ASN A 77 7.23 3.06 -26.92
CA ASN A 77 6.79 1.84 -26.27
C ASN A 77 6.03 2.07 -24.95
N SER A 78 6.08 3.28 -24.38
CA SER A 78 5.38 3.59 -23.14
C SER A 78 3.91 3.92 -23.40
N LYS A 79 3.03 3.34 -22.59
CA LYS A 79 1.58 3.58 -22.65
C LYS A 79 1.10 4.62 -21.61
N ARG A 80 1.96 4.97 -20.65
CA ARG A 80 1.62 5.82 -19.49
C ARG A 80 2.73 6.84 -19.25
N LEU A 81 2.34 8.03 -18.81
CA LEU A 81 3.30 9.03 -18.31
C LEU A 81 3.97 8.51 -17.03
N ALA A 82 5.17 9.01 -16.75
CA ALA A 82 5.84 8.72 -15.49
C ALA A 82 4.95 9.14 -14.32
N GLY A 83 4.90 8.34 -13.25
CA GLY A 83 4.06 8.63 -12.08
C GLY A 83 2.57 8.33 -12.23
N ALA A 84 2.05 7.99 -13.42
CA ALA A 84 0.64 7.60 -13.61
C ALA A 84 0.29 6.19 -13.07
N GLY A 85 1.13 5.64 -12.19
CA GLY A 85 1.00 4.35 -11.53
C GLY A 85 0.51 4.48 -10.08
N ARG A 86 0.53 3.36 -9.36
CA ARG A 86 0.34 3.41 -7.90
C ARG A 86 1.56 4.07 -7.27
N HIS A 87 1.35 5.05 -6.39
CA HIS A 87 2.44 5.64 -5.63
C HIS A 87 3.04 4.60 -4.68
N LEU A 88 4.36 4.63 -4.54
CA LEU A 88 5.09 3.77 -3.61
C LEU A 88 4.93 4.33 -2.19
N THR A 89 4.61 3.50 -1.22
CA THR A 89 4.49 3.93 0.18
C THR A 89 5.86 4.01 0.86
N PHE A 90 6.79 3.14 0.45
CA PHE A 90 8.15 3.05 1.01
C PHE A 90 9.14 3.12 -0.16
N ALA A 91 9.37 4.32 -0.68
CA ALA A 91 10.15 4.52 -1.90
C ALA A 91 11.59 3.98 -1.77
N GLU A 92 12.20 4.12 -0.60
CA GLU A 92 13.56 3.63 -0.31
C GLU A 92 13.62 2.10 -0.30
N LEU A 93 12.71 1.46 0.44
CA LEU A 93 12.54 0.00 0.44
C LEU A 93 12.36 -0.55 -0.98
N ASP A 94 11.52 0.09 -1.79
CA ASP A 94 11.27 -0.32 -3.17
C ASP A 94 12.52 -0.16 -4.06
N VAL A 95 13.34 0.87 -3.84
CA VAL A 95 14.61 1.08 -4.55
C VAL A 95 15.60 -0.03 -4.19
N GLU A 96 15.76 -0.35 -2.92
CA GLU A 96 16.65 -1.40 -2.46
C GLU A 96 16.19 -2.78 -2.97
N LEU A 97 14.91 -3.09 -2.83
CA LEU A 97 14.32 -4.32 -3.34
C LEU A 97 14.50 -4.44 -4.86
N ALA A 98 14.36 -3.33 -5.60
CA ALA A 98 14.60 -3.32 -7.05
C ALA A 98 16.07 -3.58 -7.39
N ASN A 99 17.03 -3.02 -6.64
CA ASN A 99 18.46 -3.30 -6.80
C ASN A 99 18.76 -4.79 -6.58
N TRP A 100 18.28 -5.34 -5.47
CA TRP A 100 18.43 -6.76 -5.17
C TRP A 100 17.84 -7.66 -6.27
N VAL A 101 16.68 -7.33 -6.84
CA VAL A 101 16.10 -8.08 -7.97
C VAL A 101 17.01 -8.03 -9.20
N ARG A 102 17.62 -6.88 -9.51
CA ARG A 102 18.55 -6.75 -10.64
C ARG A 102 19.77 -7.65 -10.44
N GLU A 103 20.31 -7.71 -9.23
CA GLU A 103 21.43 -8.60 -8.89
C GLU A 103 21.06 -10.08 -9.03
N GLN A 104 19.90 -10.50 -8.52
CA GLN A 104 19.43 -11.88 -8.68
C GLN A 104 19.29 -12.25 -10.16
N LYS A 105 18.78 -11.33 -10.98
CA LYS A 105 18.65 -11.53 -12.44
C LYS A 105 20.01 -11.59 -13.14
N ALA A 106 20.97 -10.77 -12.74
CA ALA A 106 22.35 -10.85 -13.25
C ALA A 106 22.97 -12.22 -12.92
N GLY A 107 22.68 -12.75 -11.74
CA GLY A 107 23.03 -14.12 -11.33
C GLY A 107 22.17 -15.24 -11.95
N LYS A 108 21.29 -14.93 -12.92
CA LYS A 108 20.34 -15.87 -13.56
C LYS A 108 19.42 -16.62 -12.57
N LYS A 109 19.21 -16.08 -11.37
CA LYS A 109 18.31 -16.64 -10.36
C LYS A 109 16.88 -16.17 -10.62
N LYS A 110 15.93 -17.11 -10.52
CA LYS A 110 14.50 -16.80 -10.67
C LYS A 110 13.96 -16.18 -9.37
N VAL A 111 13.56 -14.92 -9.42
CA VAL A 111 12.87 -14.26 -8.31
C VAL A 111 11.37 -14.47 -8.43
N SER A 112 10.80 -15.25 -7.50
CA SER A 112 9.34 -15.42 -7.40
C SER A 112 8.72 -14.32 -6.52
N ARG A 113 7.39 -14.13 -6.63
CA ARG A 113 6.66 -13.19 -5.76
C ARG A 113 6.83 -13.51 -4.28
N ARG A 114 6.90 -14.80 -3.90
CA ARG A 114 7.10 -15.21 -2.51
C ARG A 114 8.47 -14.78 -1.99
N ILE A 115 9.52 -15.02 -2.77
CA ILE A 115 10.89 -14.64 -2.42
C ILE A 115 11.00 -13.11 -2.34
N LEU A 116 10.38 -12.39 -3.30
CA LEU A 116 10.36 -10.93 -3.28
C LEU A 116 9.71 -10.36 -2.01
N LYS A 117 8.58 -10.94 -1.57
CA LYS A 117 7.93 -10.55 -0.31
C LYS A 117 8.80 -10.84 0.90
N GLN A 118 9.44 -12.00 0.95
CA GLN A 118 10.34 -12.37 2.06
C GLN A 118 11.53 -11.41 2.13
N GLN A 119 12.11 -11.04 0.99
CA GLN A 119 13.19 -10.06 0.95
C GLN A 119 12.70 -8.67 1.39
N ALA A 120 11.51 -8.24 0.95
CA ALA A 120 10.95 -6.96 1.37
C ALA A 120 10.74 -6.90 2.89
N VAL A 121 10.21 -7.97 3.49
CA VAL A 121 10.09 -8.09 4.95
C VAL A 121 11.47 -8.05 5.59
N LYS A 122 12.45 -8.78 5.05
CA LYS A 122 13.80 -8.81 5.59
C LYS A 122 14.43 -7.41 5.62
N ILE A 123 14.33 -6.66 4.53
CA ILE A 123 14.88 -5.29 4.46
C ILE A 123 14.13 -4.39 5.45
N PHE A 124 12.79 -4.45 5.43
CA PHE A 124 11.95 -3.66 6.33
C PHE A 124 12.23 -3.93 7.82
N VAL A 125 12.47 -5.20 8.18
CA VAL A 125 12.81 -5.65 9.54
C VAL A 125 14.25 -5.32 9.94
N GLN A 126 15.15 -5.17 8.97
CA GLN A 126 16.51 -4.73 9.27
C GLN A 126 16.57 -3.24 9.59
N ASP A 127 15.66 -2.45 9.02
CA ASP A 127 15.56 -1.01 9.26
C ASP A 127 14.69 -0.65 10.47
N ASP A 128 13.72 -1.51 10.83
CA ASP A 128 12.92 -1.38 12.04
C ASP A 128 13.22 -2.55 12.99
N GLU A 129 13.92 -2.28 14.12
CA GLU A 129 13.94 -3.19 15.27
C GLU A 129 12.49 -3.58 15.61
N ILE A 130 12.13 -4.81 15.24
CA ILE A 130 10.74 -5.28 15.28
C ILE A 130 10.19 -5.08 16.70
N CYS A 131 9.05 -4.41 16.78
CA CYS A 131 8.19 -4.34 17.95
C CYS A 131 7.90 -5.75 18.51
N GLY A 132 8.68 -6.20 19.50
CA GLY A 132 8.31 -7.14 20.56
C GLY A 132 7.96 -8.59 20.19
N ILE A 133 8.10 -9.02 18.93
CA ILE A 133 7.74 -10.39 18.49
C ILE A 133 8.90 -11.39 18.69
N THR A 134 10.14 -10.90 18.77
CA THR A 134 11.35 -11.75 18.86
C THR A 134 12.09 -11.63 20.18
N ASN A 135 11.60 -10.82 21.12
CA ASN A 135 12.32 -10.55 22.36
C ASN A 135 12.27 -11.76 23.30
N ALA A 136 13.38 -11.98 24.00
CA ALA A 136 13.50 -13.04 24.99
C ALA A 136 12.33 -13.03 26.00
N THR A 137 11.81 -14.21 26.32
CA THR A 137 10.64 -14.37 27.21
C THR A 137 10.91 -13.92 28.65
N ASP A 138 12.17 -13.92 29.05
CA ASP A 138 12.66 -13.44 30.34
C ASP A 138 12.67 -11.91 30.45
N GLY A 139 12.49 -11.19 29.33
CA GLY A 139 12.50 -9.73 29.29
C GLY A 139 13.86 -9.07 29.29
N SER A 140 14.93 -9.84 29.11
CA SER A 140 16.30 -9.33 29.02
C SER A 140 16.51 -8.35 27.87
N GLU A 141 15.65 -8.41 26.84
CA GLU A 141 15.70 -7.57 25.64
C GLU A 141 14.56 -6.53 25.58
N ASP A 142 13.84 -6.29 26.68
CA ASP A 142 12.72 -5.33 26.71
C ASP A 142 13.13 -3.89 26.36
N ASP A 143 14.42 -3.56 26.50
CA ASP A 143 15.00 -2.27 26.13
C ASP A 143 15.14 -2.06 24.62
N GLN A 144 15.14 -3.16 23.85
CA GLN A 144 15.18 -3.15 22.38
C GLN A 144 13.77 -3.00 21.76
N ILE A 145 12.73 -2.95 22.59
CA ILE A 145 11.37 -2.73 22.11
C ILE A 145 11.23 -1.26 21.71
N HIS A 146 11.28 -1.00 20.39
CA HIS A 146 11.20 0.36 19.82
C HIS A 146 9.99 1.16 20.35
N CYS A 147 8.83 0.53 20.55
CA CYS A 147 7.65 1.24 21.04
C CYS A 147 7.77 1.75 22.48
N PHE A 148 8.74 1.25 23.26
CA PHE A 148 9.04 1.69 24.63
C PHE A 148 10.16 2.73 24.73
N GLN A 149 10.80 3.07 23.60
CA GLN A 149 11.81 4.13 23.54
C GLN A 149 11.15 5.51 23.80
N ARG A 150 11.98 6.52 24.10
CA ARG A 150 11.50 7.86 24.54
C ARG A 150 10.65 8.57 23.49
N ASP A 151 10.89 8.28 22.22
CA ASP A 151 10.21 8.75 21.02
C ASP A 151 9.22 7.71 20.44
N GLY A 152 9.14 6.52 21.05
CA GLY A 152 8.21 5.47 20.68
C GLY A 152 6.76 5.80 21.02
N SER A 153 5.82 5.02 20.47
CA SER A 153 4.37 5.26 20.69
C SER A 153 3.91 5.00 22.12
N VAL A 154 4.68 4.26 22.92
CA VAL A 154 4.32 3.87 24.30
C VAL A 154 5.56 3.95 25.22
N PRO A 155 6.11 5.14 25.49
CA PRO A 155 7.38 5.29 26.23
C PRO A 155 7.30 4.80 27.69
N THR A 156 6.10 4.65 28.24
CA THR A 156 5.87 4.06 29.57
C THR A 156 5.67 2.55 29.56
N GLY A 157 5.67 1.93 28.38
CA GLY A 157 5.33 0.52 28.20
C GLY A 157 6.33 -0.42 28.88
N ARG A 158 7.62 -0.08 28.87
CA ARG A 158 8.66 -0.88 29.56
C ARG A 158 8.41 -1.02 31.06
N VAL A 159 8.11 0.10 31.72
CA VAL A 159 7.83 0.10 33.17
C VAL A 159 6.59 -0.73 33.48
N LYS A 160 5.55 -0.63 32.64
CA LYS A 160 4.33 -1.43 32.79
C LYS A 160 4.59 -2.92 32.61
N LEU A 161 5.39 -3.30 31.62
CA LEU A 161 5.71 -4.70 31.33
C LEU A 161 6.53 -5.32 32.47
N GLN A 162 7.54 -4.60 32.96
CA GLN A 162 8.36 -5.05 34.08
C GLN A 162 7.53 -5.23 35.36
N ARG A 163 6.62 -4.29 35.64
CA ARG A 163 5.70 -4.42 36.78
C ARG A 163 4.81 -5.66 36.65
N ALA A 164 4.23 -5.90 35.48
CA ALA A 164 3.37 -7.06 35.26
C ALA A 164 4.12 -8.40 35.43
N ARG A 165 5.41 -8.46 35.05
CA ARG A 165 6.24 -9.65 35.30
C ARG A 165 6.49 -9.86 36.80
N ASN A 166 6.88 -8.81 37.52
CA ASN A 166 7.12 -8.90 38.96
C ASN A 166 5.85 -9.26 39.74
N ASP A 167 4.70 -8.68 39.36
CA ASP A 167 3.42 -8.98 39.99
C ASP A 167 3.04 -10.45 39.79
N LYS A 168 3.38 -11.03 38.62
CA LYS A 168 3.16 -12.45 38.33
C LYS A 168 4.12 -13.34 39.14
N GLU A 169 5.40 -13.02 39.18
CA GLU A 169 6.40 -13.76 39.98
C GLU A 169 6.05 -13.77 41.47
N LEU A 170 5.61 -12.63 41.99
CA LEU A 170 5.13 -12.53 43.38
C LEU A 170 3.89 -13.39 43.64
N ALA A 171 2.97 -13.46 42.67
CA ALA A 171 1.79 -14.32 42.79
C ALA A 171 2.16 -15.81 42.81
N GLU A 172 3.09 -16.24 41.97
CA GLU A 172 3.58 -17.63 41.95
C GLU A 172 4.29 -17.99 43.27
N LEU A 173 5.08 -17.08 43.84
CA LEU A 173 5.73 -17.28 45.15
C LEU A 173 4.74 -17.34 46.32
N LEU A 174 3.66 -16.54 46.28
CA LEU A 174 2.63 -16.58 47.31
C LEU A 174 1.87 -17.91 47.30
N GLU A 175 1.55 -18.43 46.11
CA GLU A 175 0.93 -19.75 45.98
C GLU A 175 1.84 -20.87 46.53
N GLU A 176 3.17 -20.76 46.36
CA GLU A 176 4.12 -21.74 46.90
C GLU A 176 4.18 -21.71 48.43
N ILE A 177 4.14 -20.52 49.05
CA ILE A 177 4.10 -20.36 50.51
C ILE A 177 2.81 -20.94 51.11
N ASP A 178 1.66 -20.68 50.49
CA ASP A 178 0.36 -21.19 50.96
C ASP A 178 0.30 -22.74 50.94
N LEU A 179 1.00 -23.38 50.00
CA LEU A 179 1.10 -24.85 49.91
C LEU A 179 2.05 -25.46 50.96
N GLU A 180 3.10 -24.73 51.35
CA GLU A 180 4.05 -25.18 52.39
C GLU A 180 3.45 -25.09 53.80
N GLU A 181 2.63 -24.07 54.08
CA GLU A 181 1.95 -23.93 55.37
C GLU A 181 0.91 -25.05 55.62
N GLU A 182 0.26 -25.56 54.57
CA GLU A 182 -0.74 -26.63 54.67
C GLU A 182 -0.12 -28.01 54.97
N GLN A 183 1.18 -28.20 54.71
CA GLN A 183 1.92 -29.45 55.00
C GLN A 183 2.52 -29.50 56.41
N GLY A 184 2.51 -28.39 57.16
CA GLY A 184 3.18 -28.26 58.46
C GLY A 184 2.37 -28.64 59.71
N MET A 185 1.13 -29.12 59.58
CA MET A 185 0.24 -29.36 60.73
C MET A 185 -0.40 -30.76 60.70
N PHE A 186 0.40 -31.80 60.91
CA PHE A 186 -0.10 -33.13 61.29
C PHE A 186 0.94 -33.87 62.13
N ASP A 187 1.08 -33.53 63.41
CA ASP A 187 1.76 -34.36 64.41
C ASP A 187 1.32 -33.92 65.81
N ASP A 188 0.17 -34.40 66.29
CA ASP A 188 -0.01 -34.78 67.70
C ASP A 188 -1.33 -35.56 67.87
N ASP A 189 -1.24 -36.88 67.89
CA ASP A 189 -2.15 -37.69 68.69
C ASP A 189 -1.36 -38.83 69.33
N SER A 190 -0.89 -38.53 70.54
CA SER A 190 -0.33 -39.47 71.50
C SER A 190 -1.28 -40.64 71.79
N ASP A 191 -0.89 -41.86 71.46
CA ASP A 191 -1.47 -43.09 72.03
C ASP A 191 -0.49 -43.67 73.05
N VAL A 192 -0.68 -43.32 74.32
CA VAL A 192 -0.05 -44.00 75.47
C VAL A 192 -1.12 -44.76 76.24
N SER A 193 -1.34 -46.01 75.82
CA SER A 193 -2.19 -46.98 76.50
C SER A 193 -1.62 -47.34 77.89
N LEU A 194 -2.37 -47.02 78.95
CA LEU A 194 -2.23 -47.58 80.29
C LEU A 194 -3.32 -48.64 80.47
N ASP A 195 -2.95 -49.91 80.61
CA ASP A 195 -3.74 -50.85 81.43
C ASP A 195 -2.84 -51.86 82.17
N SER A 196 -2.96 -51.76 83.50
CA SER A 196 -2.85 -52.73 84.61
C SER A 196 -1.83 -53.88 84.60
#